data_AF-A0A2S2NHT6-F1
#
_entry.id   AF-A0A2S2NHT6-F1
#
_cell.length_a   1.000
_cell.length_b   1.000
_cell.length_c   1.000
_cell.angle_alpha   90.00
_cell.angle_beta   90.00
_cell.angle_gamma   90.00
#
_symmetry.space_group_name_H-M   'P 1'
#
loop_
_entity.id
_entity.type
_entity.pdbx_description
1 polymer ?
#
loop_
_entity_poly.entity_id
_entity_poly.type
_entity_poly.pdbx_seq_one_letter_code
_entity_poly.pdbx_strand_id
1 'polypeptide(L)'
;MFTKTLLVCLFAAISVIIPVSAEKKYNNQSELIDDILDNLFQCMQELDLNPDVCGELLLKDKNHDDKRYDNCKCLGPCVAKKMGTMNTETGKWNWDKYKQLTTLLENEMLKNEADILQQHCFDEVNTHCAAGYAFMKCALEHSPMVKDTVKNFLSTKENTSNEDEAGE
;
A
#
# COMPACT_ATOMS: atom_id res chain seq x y z
N MET A 1 13.51 39.50 -43.61
CA MET A 1 12.53 39.48 -42.50
C MET A 1 11.69 38.19 -42.45
N PHE A 2 12.15 37.06 -43.01
CA PHE A 2 11.36 35.81 -43.11
C PHE A 2 11.94 34.61 -42.33
N THR A 3 12.93 34.83 -41.47
CA THR A 3 13.62 33.75 -40.75
C THR A 3 13.22 33.61 -39.29
N LYS A 4 12.35 34.48 -38.75
CA LYS A 4 11.92 34.42 -37.34
C LYS A 4 10.55 33.76 -37.12
N THR A 5 9.73 33.64 -38.16
CA THR A 5 8.37 33.07 -38.05
C THR A 5 8.34 31.54 -38.14
N LEU A 6 9.38 30.92 -38.70
CA LEU A 6 9.42 29.45 -38.84
C LEU A 6 9.77 28.73 -37.53
N LEU A 7 10.41 29.43 -36.58
CA LEU A 7 10.88 28.84 -35.32
C LEU A 7 9.76 28.70 -34.27
N VAL A 8 8.67 29.46 -34.41
CA VAL A 8 7.55 29.44 -33.45
C VAL A 8 6.59 28.28 -33.70
N CYS A 9 6.54 27.73 -34.93
CA CYS A 9 5.69 26.57 -35.23
C CYS A 9 6.30 25.23 -34.79
N LEU A 10 7.62 25.15 -34.55
CA LEU A 10 8.25 23.89 -34.12
C LEU A 10 8.02 23.57 -32.64
N PHE A 11 7.69 24.57 -31.81
CA PHE A 11 7.44 24.37 -30.38
C PHE A 11 6.00 23.96 -30.03
N ALA A 12 5.07 24.01 -30.99
CA ALA A 12 3.70 23.55 -30.79
C ALA A 12 3.53 22.02 -30.98
N ALA A 13 4.54 21.32 -31.51
CA ALA A 13 4.48 19.88 -31.77
C ALA A 13 5.01 19.02 -30.60
N ILE A 14 5.53 19.64 -29.54
CA ILE A 14 5.86 18.98 -28.27
C ILE A 14 4.72 19.24 -27.27
N SER A 15 3.48 19.09 -27.71
CA SER A 15 2.38 18.86 -26.79
C SER A 15 2.54 17.44 -26.25
N VAL A 16 3.34 17.37 -25.18
CA VAL A 16 3.29 16.42 -24.08
C VAL A 16 2.34 15.25 -24.34
N ILE A 17 2.88 14.14 -24.86
CA ILE A 17 2.27 12.84 -24.62
C ILE A 17 2.47 12.60 -23.13
N ILE A 18 1.55 13.09 -22.31
CA ILE A 18 1.44 12.62 -20.94
C ILE A 18 1.17 11.12 -21.09
N PRO A 19 2.03 10.22 -20.59
CA PRO A 19 1.66 8.83 -20.51
C PRO A 19 0.44 8.80 -19.58
N VAL A 20 -0.76 8.72 -20.15
CA VAL A 20 -1.90 8.17 -19.44
C VAL A 20 -1.44 6.75 -19.12
N SER A 21 -0.97 6.56 -17.88
CA SER A 21 -0.66 5.25 -17.34
C SER A 21 -1.88 4.40 -17.60
N ALA A 22 -1.80 3.46 -18.55
CA ALA A 22 -2.90 2.56 -18.82
C ALA A 22 -3.18 1.83 -17.50
N GLU A 23 -4.34 2.09 -16.89
CA GLU A 23 -4.71 1.37 -15.67
C GLU A 23 -4.73 -0.13 -15.99
N LYS A 24 -3.99 -0.92 -15.21
CA LYS A 24 -4.00 -2.36 -15.36
C LYS A 24 -5.41 -2.87 -15.07
N LYS A 25 -5.93 -3.71 -15.97
CA LYS A 25 -7.18 -4.43 -15.80
C LYS A 25 -6.87 -5.84 -15.33
N TYR A 26 -7.47 -6.22 -14.21
CA TYR A 26 -7.37 -7.56 -13.63
C TYR A 26 -8.54 -8.42 -14.09
N ASN A 27 -8.29 -9.69 -14.38
CA ASN A 27 -9.34 -10.60 -14.89
C ASN A 27 -9.80 -11.64 -13.86
N ASN A 28 -9.01 -11.93 -12.83
CA ASN A 28 -9.30 -12.94 -11.82
C ASN A 28 -8.54 -12.66 -10.52
N GLN A 29 -8.88 -13.42 -9.46
CA GLN A 29 -8.25 -13.31 -8.15
C GLN A 29 -6.72 -13.58 -8.18
N SER A 30 -6.26 -14.57 -8.95
CA SER A 30 -4.83 -14.94 -8.97
C SER A 30 -3.98 -13.76 -9.47
N GLU A 31 -4.34 -13.20 -10.63
CA GLU A 31 -3.65 -12.04 -11.20
C GLU A 31 -3.63 -10.85 -10.24
N LEU A 32 -4.73 -10.65 -9.49
CA LEU A 32 -4.81 -9.58 -8.50
C LEU A 32 -3.86 -9.83 -7.32
N ILE A 33 -3.86 -11.04 -6.76
CA ILE A 33 -3.01 -11.38 -5.61
C ILE A 33 -1.54 -11.36 -6.00
N ASP A 34 -1.18 -11.93 -7.15
CA ASP A 34 0.20 -11.98 -7.64
C ASP A 34 0.76 -10.55 -7.76
N ASP A 35 -0.01 -9.63 -8.35
CA ASP A 35 0.39 -8.22 -8.45
C ASP A 35 0.46 -7.51 -7.09
N ILE A 36 -0.44 -7.80 -6.16
CA ILE A 36 -0.38 -7.23 -4.81
C ILE A 36 0.94 -7.63 -4.15
N LEU A 37 1.33 -8.91 -4.27
CA LEU A 37 2.57 -9.43 -3.72
C LEU A 37 3.81 -8.84 -4.42
N ASP A 38 3.82 -8.78 -5.75
CA ASP A 38 4.92 -8.17 -6.50
C ASP A 38 5.10 -6.70 -6.14
N ASN A 39 4.00 -5.94 -6.10
CA ASN A 39 4.04 -4.53 -5.72
C ASN A 39 4.43 -4.34 -4.25
N LEU A 40 4.04 -5.26 -3.35
CA LEU A 40 4.49 -5.27 -1.96
C LEU A 40 6.01 -5.40 -1.89
N PHE A 41 6.60 -6.39 -2.55
CA PHE A 41 8.05 -6.58 -2.55
C PHE A 41 8.80 -5.42 -3.19
N GLN A 42 8.30 -4.88 -4.31
CA GLN A 42 8.88 -3.69 -4.92
C GLN A 42 8.83 -2.50 -3.97
N CYS A 43 7.70 -2.25 -3.31
CA CYS A 43 7.55 -1.16 -2.36
C CYS A 43 8.44 -1.31 -1.14
N MET A 44 8.65 -2.55 -0.64
CA MET A 44 9.59 -2.80 0.45
C MET A 44 11.02 -2.38 0.05
N GLN A 45 11.42 -2.64 -1.19
CA GLN A 45 12.73 -2.24 -1.72
C GLN A 45 12.81 -0.73 -1.97
N GLU A 46 11.80 -0.14 -2.62
CA GLU A 46 11.76 1.30 -2.94
C GLU A 46 11.77 2.18 -1.69
N LEU A 47 11.14 1.71 -0.60
CA LEU A 47 11.08 2.41 0.68
C LEU A 47 12.23 2.04 1.63
N ASP A 48 13.14 1.16 1.22
CA ASP A 48 14.25 0.65 2.04
C ASP A 48 13.77 0.20 3.43
N LEU A 49 12.75 -0.68 3.45
CA LEU A 49 12.11 -1.09 4.69
C LEU A 49 12.98 -2.05 5.48
N ASN A 50 13.14 -1.75 6.77
CA ASN A 50 13.66 -2.68 7.76
C ASN A 50 12.48 -3.42 8.43
N PRO A 51 12.28 -4.73 8.21
CA PRO A 51 11.15 -5.47 8.77
C PRO A 51 11.11 -5.49 10.30
N ASP A 52 12.27 -5.46 10.97
CA ASP A 52 12.32 -5.42 12.43
C ASP A 52 11.80 -4.09 12.97
N VAL A 53 12.20 -2.98 12.34
CA VAL A 53 11.73 -1.63 12.68
C VAL A 53 10.24 -1.50 12.37
N CYS A 54 9.78 -1.98 11.20
CA CYS A 54 8.38 -1.91 10.84
C CYS A 54 7.49 -2.79 11.73
N GLY A 55 7.99 -3.94 12.19
CA GLY A 55 7.29 -4.82 13.12
C GLY A 55 6.99 -4.18 14.47
N GLU A 56 7.80 -3.20 14.90
CA GLU A 56 7.53 -2.45 16.13
C GLU A 56 6.26 -1.59 16.05
N LEU A 57 5.78 -1.23 14.85
CA LEU A 57 4.48 -0.56 14.69
C LEU A 57 3.28 -1.46 15.07
N LEU A 58 3.50 -2.76 15.26
CA LEU A 58 2.48 -3.69 15.74
C LEU A 58 2.39 -3.70 17.28
N LEU A 59 3.39 -3.15 17.97
CA LEU A 59 3.52 -3.17 19.42
C LEU A 59 2.95 -1.90 20.05
N LYS A 60 2.12 -2.05 21.09
CA LYS A 60 1.41 -0.92 21.73
C LYS A 60 2.31 -0.04 22.61
N ASP A 61 3.44 -0.56 23.07
CA ASP A 61 4.39 0.12 23.98
C ASP A 61 5.39 1.01 23.24
N LYS A 62 5.37 1.02 21.91
CA LYS A 62 6.30 1.80 21.08
C LYS A 62 5.73 3.17 20.73
N ASN A 63 6.60 4.18 20.65
CA ASN A 63 6.22 5.52 20.20
C ASN A 63 6.11 5.54 18.67
N HIS A 64 4.93 5.25 18.12
CA HIS A 64 4.73 5.17 16.67
C HIS A 64 4.94 6.48 15.91
N ASP A 65 5.13 7.62 16.58
CA ASP A 65 5.48 8.90 15.96
C ASP A 65 6.99 9.07 15.69
N ASP A 66 7.82 8.10 16.11
CA ASP A 66 9.24 8.11 15.79
C ASP A 66 9.48 8.08 14.26
N LYS A 67 10.38 8.94 13.80
CA LYS A 67 10.72 9.09 12.37
C LYS A 67 11.27 7.82 11.75
N ARG A 68 11.86 6.91 12.54
CA ARG A 68 12.33 5.61 12.04
C ARG A 68 11.22 4.76 11.42
N TYR A 69 9.95 5.07 11.72
CA TYR A 69 8.80 4.38 11.18
C TYR A 69 8.19 5.04 9.93
N ASP A 70 8.69 6.20 9.51
CA ASP A 70 8.04 6.99 8.46
C ASP A 70 7.91 6.20 7.15
N ASN A 71 8.96 5.49 6.74
CA ASN A 71 8.93 4.64 5.55
C ASN A 71 7.96 3.46 5.70
N CYS A 72 7.89 2.84 6.88
CA CYS A 72 6.98 1.72 7.16
C CYS A 72 5.51 2.14 6.97
N LYS A 73 5.15 3.35 7.41
CA LYS A 73 3.80 3.92 7.25
C LYS A 73 3.42 4.13 5.77
N CYS A 74 4.42 4.23 4.90
CA CYS A 74 4.21 4.43 3.46
C CYS A 74 4.02 3.12 2.67
N LEU A 75 4.22 1.93 3.27
CA LEU A 75 4.15 0.66 2.55
C LEU A 75 2.78 0.43 1.87
N GLY A 76 1.69 0.46 2.65
CA GLY A 76 0.34 0.31 2.12
C GLY A 76 0.02 1.33 1.01
N PRO A 77 0.28 2.63 1.22
CA PRO A 77 0.11 3.68 0.21
C PRO A 77 0.96 3.49 -1.05
N CYS A 78 2.19 2.98 -0.93
CA CYS A 78 3.01 2.64 -2.09
C CYS A 78 2.34 1.56 -2.95
N VAL A 79 1.91 0.46 -2.31
CA VAL A 79 1.19 -0.63 -3.00
C VAL A 79 -0.10 -0.09 -3.61
N ALA A 80 -0.88 0.65 -2.84
CA ALA A 80 -2.16 1.20 -3.26
C ALA A 80 -2.05 2.13 -4.48
N LYS A 81 -0.99 2.94 -4.55
CA LYS A 81 -0.72 3.79 -5.72
C LYS A 81 -0.41 2.96 -6.96
N LYS A 82 0.38 1.88 -6.83
CA LYS A 82 0.69 0.97 -7.93
C LYS A 82 -0.55 0.18 -8.39
N MET A 83 -1.43 -0.19 -7.46
CA MET A 83 -2.70 -0.88 -7.72
C MET A 83 -3.83 0.05 -8.19
N GLY A 84 -3.63 1.38 -8.14
CA GLY A 84 -4.65 2.39 -8.46
C GLY A 84 -5.74 2.58 -7.39
N THR A 85 -5.65 1.90 -6.25
CA THR A 85 -6.56 2.08 -5.10
C THR A 85 -6.21 3.30 -4.26
N MET A 86 -5.14 4.03 -4.60
CA MET A 86 -4.85 5.36 -4.09
C MET A 86 -4.43 6.28 -5.24
N ASN A 87 -4.97 7.49 -5.27
CA ASN A 87 -4.57 8.50 -6.24
C ASN A 87 -3.13 8.96 -5.95
N THR A 88 -2.28 8.96 -6.98
CA THR A 88 -0.84 9.23 -6.85
C THR A 88 -0.52 10.65 -6.42
N GLU A 89 -1.32 11.63 -6.89
CA GLU A 89 -1.11 13.06 -6.66
C GLU A 89 -1.68 13.52 -5.31
N THR A 90 -2.95 13.22 -5.05
CA THR A 90 -3.65 13.65 -3.83
C THR A 90 -3.36 12.74 -2.63
N GLY A 91 -2.92 11.50 -2.88
CA GLY A 91 -2.73 10.51 -1.83
C GLY A 91 -4.02 10.01 -1.18
N LYS A 92 -5.20 10.34 -1.73
CA LYS A 92 -6.48 9.85 -1.23
C LYS A 92 -6.79 8.46 -1.76
N TRP A 93 -7.46 7.66 -0.95
CA TRP A 93 -7.98 6.36 -1.36
C TRP A 93 -8.96 6.50 -2.52
N ASN A 94 -8.82 5.60 -3.49
CA ASN A 94 -9.76 5.39 -4.57
C ASN A 94 -10.62 4.17 -4.21
N TRP A 95 -11.66 4.42 -3.39
CA TRP A 95 -12.55 3.38 -2.90
C TRP A 95 -13.39 2.72 -3.99
N ASP A 96 -13.67 3.43 -5.09
CA ASP A 96 -14.34 2.85 -6.26
C ASP A 96 -13.46 1.79 -6.92
N LYS A 97 -12.16 2.09 -7.10
CA LYS A 97 -11.20 1.09 -7.59
C LYS A 97 -11.05 -0.06 -6.62
N TYR A 98 -10.95 0.22 -5.32
CA TYR A 98 -10.91 -0.83 -4.29
C TYR A 98 -12.11 -1.78 -4.42
N LYS A 99 -13.33 -1.23 -4.46
CA LYS A 99 -14.56 -2.00 -4.64
C LYS A 99 -14.59 -2.78 -5.95
N GLN A 100 -14.07 -2.20 -7.04
CA GLN A 100 -13.93 -2.91 -8.30
C GLN A 100 -13.03 -4.15 -8.14
N LEU A 101 -11.87 -3.99 -7.52
CA LEU A 101 -10.92 -5.10 -7.35
C LEU A 101 -11.46 -6.19 -6.42
N THR A 102 -12.19 -5.83 -5.37
CA THR A 102 -12.75 -6.83 -4.44
C THR A 102 -13.82 -7.70 -5.09
N THR A 103 -14.47 -7.25 -6.17
CA THR A 103 -15.41 -8.10 -6.94
C THR A 103 -14.74 -9.28 -7.65
N LEU A 104 -13.41 -9.25 -7.81
CA LEU A 104 -12.64 -10.34 -8.40
C LEU A 104 -12.23 -11.40 -7.38
N LEU A 105 -12.44 -11.16 -6.09
CA LEU A 105 -12.18 -12.16 -5.06
C LEU A 105 -13.20 -13.29 -5.21
N GLU A 106 -12.73 -14.52 -5.20
CA GLU A 106 -13.52 -15.75 -5.20
C GLU A 106 -13.53 -16.40 -3.82
N ASN A 107 -12.45 -16.23 -3.06
CA ASN A 107 -12.31 -16.76 -1.72
C ASN A 107 -13.19 -15.98 -0.73
N GLU A 108 -14.16 -16.67 -0.11
CA GLU A 108 -15.12 -16.08 0.82
C GLU A 108 -14.46 -15.43 2.05
N MET A 109 -13.32 -15.96 2.52
CA MET A 109 -12.58 -15.34 3.62
C MET A 109 -12.02 -13.97 3.20
N LEU A 110 -11.42 -13.88 2.01
CA LEU A 110 -10.89 -12.61 1.48
C LEU A 110 -12.01 -11.61 1.18
N LYS A 111 -13.16 -12.07 0.67
CA LYS A 111 -14.34 -11.21 0.45
C LYS A 111 -14.84 -10.61 1.75
N ASN A 112 -15.08 -11.45 2.75
CA ASN A 112 -15.55 -11.01 4.06
C ASN A 112 -14.57 -10.03 4.72
N GLU A 113 -13.27 -10.29 4.57
CA GLU A 113 -12.23 -9.40 5.07
C GLU A 113 -12.24 -8.03 4.37
N ALA A 114 -12.38 -8.03 3.04
CA ALA A 114 -12.51 -6.80 2.28
C ALA A 114 -13.77 -6.00 2.68
N ASP A 115 -14.90 -6.67 2.93
CA ASP A 115 -16.13 -6.04 3.39
C ASP A 115 -15.98 -5.41 4.78
N ILE A 116 -15.32 -6.11 5.72
CA ILE A 116 -15.03 -5.58 7.06
C ILE A 116 -14.18 -4.30 6.94
N LEU A 117 -13.10 -4.35 6.17
CA LEU A 117 -12.21 -3.20 5.98
C LEU A 117 -12.93 -2.04 5.29
N GLN A 118 -13.78 -2.32 4.30
CA GLN A 118 -14.56 -1.27 3.64
C GLN A 118 -15.57 -0.62 4.60
N GLN A 119 -16.23 -1.38 5.46
CA GLN A 119 -17.24 -0.85 6.38
C GLN A 119 -16.63 -0.05 7.54
N HIS A 120 -15.48 -0.49 8.05
CA HIS A 120 -14.89 0.08 9.27
C HIS A 120 -13.72 1.02 9.00
N CYS A 121 -12.97 0.80 7.93
CA CYS A 121 -11.71 1.50 7.65
C CYS A 121 -11.79 2.46 6.46
N PHE A 122 -13.00 2.79 6.02
CA PHE A 122 -13.21 3.85 5.06
C PHE A 122 -12.62 5.18 5.56
N ASP A 123 -11.85 5.85 4.71
CA ASP A 123 -11.15 7.07 5.06
C ASP A 123 -11.10 8.04 3.87
N GLU A 124 -11.54 9.27 4.11
CA GLU A 124 -11.50 10.39 3.15
C GLU A 124 -10.66 11.57 3.65
N VAL A 125 -10.21 11.49 4.91
CA VAL A 125 -9.56 12.58 5.63
C VAL A 125 -8.06 12.54 5.40
N ASN A 126 -7.44 11.38 5.58
CA ASN A 126 -5.98 11.29 5.49
C ASN A 126 -5.51 11.13 4.04
N THR A 127 -4.24 11.45 3.83
CA THR A 127 -3.56 11.35 2.53
C THR A 127 -2.20 10.68 2.66
N HIS A 128 -1.74 10.04 1.58
CA HIS A 128 -0.40 9.47 1.48
C HIS A 128 -0.09 8.50 2.64
N CYS A 129 1.09 8.60 3.26
CA CYS A 129 1.53 7.70 4.32
C CYS A 129 0.65 7.78 5.58
N ALA A 130 0.07 8.95 5.88
CA ALA A 130 -0.87 9.09 6.98
C ALA A 130 -2.14 8.24 6.75
N ALA A 131 -2.62 8.18 5.50
CA ALA A 131 -3.77 7.33 5.14
C ALA A 131 -3.44 5.85 5.29
N GLY A 132 -2.24 5.44 4.89
CA GLY A 132 -1.74 4.08 5.10
C GLY A 132 -1.70 3.67 6.57
N TYR A 133 -1.13 4.54 7.40
CA TYR A 133 -1.00 4.28 8.83
C TYR A 133 -2.36 4.28 9.55
N ALA A 134 -3.26 5.20 9.19
CA ALA A 134 -4.63 5.20 9.71
C ALA A 134 -5.37 3.91 9.33
N PHE A 135 -5.28 3.49 8.07
CA PHE A 135 -5.87 2.25 7.59
C PHE A 135 -5.28 1.02 8.31
N MET A 136 -3.96 0.94 8.48
CA MET A 136 -3.31 -0.15 9.22
C MET A 136 -3.81 -0.25 10.66
N LYS A 137 -3.92 0.87 11.38
CA LYS A 137 -4.46 0.88 12.74
C LYS A 137 -5.91 0.39 12.78
N CYS A 138 -6.74 0.85 11.85
CA CYS A 138 -8.12 0.39 11.75
C CYS A 138 -8.20 -1.11 11.44
N ALA A 139 -7.38 -1.60 10.51
CA ALA A 139 -7.30 -3.02 10.19
C ALA A 139 -6.90 -3.85 11.42
N LEU A 140 -5.85 -3.45 12.16
CA LEU A 140 -5.48 -4.10 13.41
C LEU A 140 -6.61 -4.14 14.45
N GLU A 141 -7.51 -3.18 14.43
CA GLU A 141 -8.65 -3.10 15.34
C GLU A 141 -9.85 -3.94 14.89
N HIS A 142 -10.14 -4.02 13.59
CA HIS A 142 -11.38 -4.59 13.07
C HIS A 142 -11.21 -5.91 12.30
N SER A 143 -10.07 -6.12 11.64
CA SER A 143 -9.79 -7.28 10.81
C SER A 143 -9.38 -8.50 11.65
N PRO A 144 -10.15 -9.60 11.64
CA PRO A 144 -9.71 -10.85 12.23
C PRO A 144 -8.47 -11.40 11.53
N MET A 145 -8.43 -11.33 10.19
CA MET A 145 -7.30 -11.83 9.41
C MET A 145 -5.99 -11.14 9.77
N VAL A 146 -5.98 -9.80 9.83
CA VAL A 146 -4.77 -9.03 10.18
C VAL A 146 -4.36 -9.30 11.61
N LYS A 147 -5.30 -9.41 12.55
CA LYS A 147 -4.98 -9.78 13.95
C LYS A 147 -4.31 -11.15 14.03
N ASP A 148 -4.81 -12.13 13.29
CA ASP A 148 -4.23 -13.48 13.26
C ASP A 148 -2.84 -13.47 12.61
N THR A 149 -2.65 -12.76 11.49
CA THR A 149 -1.35 -12.59 10.84
C THR A 149 -0.32 -11.95 11.79
N VAL A 150 -0.71 -10.88 12.48
CA VAL A 150 0.16 -10.17 13.42
C VAL A 150 0.50 -11.03 14.62
N LYS A 151 -0.48 -11.74 15.18
CA LYS A 151 -0.25 -12.68 16.28
C LYS A 151 0.77 -13.73 15.89
N ASN A 152 0.61 -14.35 14.71
CA ASN A 152 1.53 -15.37 14.23
C ASN A 152 2.94 -14.80 14.01
N PHE A 153 3.05 -13.61 13.41
CA PHE A 153 4.33 -12.93 13.20
C PHE A 153 5.07 -12.67 14.52
N LEU A 154 4.35 -12.13 15.52
CA LEU A 154 4.93 -11.83 16.84
C LEU A 154 5.35 -13.11 17.57
N SER A 155 4.52 -14.17 17.53
CA SER A 155 4.88 -15.46 18.14
C SER A 155 6.10 -16.10 17.48
N THR A 156 6.23 -16.01 16.15
CA THR A 156 7.45 -16.49 15.47
C THR A 156 8.67 -15.69 15.90
N LYS A 157 8.56 -14.35 15.97
CA LYS A 157 9.68 -13.49 16.40
C LYS A 157 10.14 -13.80 17.83
N GLU A 158 9.20 -13.97 18.76
CA GLU A 158 9.50 -14.35 20.14
C GLU A 158 10.22 -15.71 20.21
N ASN A 159 9.75 -16.71 19.47
CA ASN A 159 10.37 -18.03 19.45
C ASN A 159 11.80 -18.00 18.89
N THR A 160 12.04 -17.26 17.81
CA THR A 160 13.39 -17.12 17.25
C THR A 160 14.33 -16.37 18.20
N SER A 161 13.88 -15.30 18.86
CA SER A 161 14.69 -14.58 19.84
C SER A 161 15.08 -15.46 21.05
N ASN A 162 14.17 -16.33 21.50
CA ASN A 162 14.45 -17.25 22.61
C ASN A 162 15.41 -18.39 22.23
N GLU A 163 15.45 -18.80 20.96
CA GLU A 163 16.40 -19.80 20.46
C GLU A 163 17.82 -19.22 20.33
N ASP A 164 17.94 -17.95 19.93
CA ASP A 164 19.23 -17.25 19.84
C ASP A 164 19.84 -16.98 21.23
N GLU A 165 19.02 -16.69 22.25
CA GLU A 165 19.48 -16.51 23.64
C GLU A 165 19.83 -17.84 24.36
N ALA A 166 19.30 -18.98 23.91
CA ALA A 166 19.59 -20.30 24.47
C ALA A 166 20.81 -20.98 23.83
N GLY A 167 21.39 -20.38 22.78
CA GLY A 167 22.53 -20.87 22.02
C GLY A 167 23.90 -20.24 22.37
N GLU A 168 23.94 -19.24 23.25
CA GLU A 168 25.16 -18.67 23.87
C GLU A 168 25.48 -19.30 25.23
#